data_AF-A0A497M444-F1
#
_entry.id   AF-A0A497M444-F1
#
_cell.length_a   1.000
_cell.length_b   1.000
_cell.length_c   1.000
_cell.angle_alpha   90.00
_cell.angle_beta   90.00
_cell.angle_gamma   90.00
#
_symmetry.space_group_name_H-M   'P 1'
#
loop_
_entity.id
_entity.type
_entity.pdbx_description
1 polymer ?
#
loop_
_entity_poly.entity_id
_entity_poly.type
_entity_poly.pdbx_seq_one_letter_code
_entity_poly.pdbx_strand_id
1 'polypeptide(L)' 'KIDPLQLISSGALLISAEKNKSQKIVEKLEAEGIKASIIGEFIKDKEKRIIVRKNGKIEKLPRPKCDHLWIALER' A
#
# COMPACT_ATOMS: atom_id res chain seq x y z
N LYS A 1 11.69 -0.86 -15.80
CA LYS A 1 11.70 0.01 -14.60
C LYS A 1 10.94 -0.72 -13.50
N ILE A 2 11.51 -0.85 -12.30
CA ILE A 2 10.90 -1.56 -11.18
C ILE A 2 9.83 -0.66 -10.53
N ASP A 3 8.71 -1.25 -10.13
CA ASP A 3 7.64 -0.57 -9.38
C ASP A 3 7.59 -1.20 -7.99
N PRO A 4 7.83 -0.44 -6.90
CA PRO A 4 7.79 -0.98 -5.54
C PRO A 4 6.46 -1.63 -5.17
N LEU A 5 5.34 -1.22 -5.78
CA LEU A 5 4.02 -1.83 -5.53
C LEU A 5 3.83 -3.19 -6.20
N GLN A 6 4.77 -3.60 -7.06
CA GLN A 6 4.79 -4.88 -7.76
C GLN A 6 5.86 -5.84 -7.20
N LEU A 7 6.54 -5.45 -6.10
CA LEU A 7 7.50 -6.29 -5.40
C LEU A 7 6.80 -7.04 -4.25
N ILE A 8 7.22 -8.27 -3.96
CA ILE A 8 6.87 -8.92 -2.71
C ILE A 8 7.64 -8.20 -1.59
N SER A 9 6.91 -7.61 -0.65
CA SER A 9 7.52 -6.94 0.50
C SER A 9 8.03 -7.96 1.51
N SER A 10 9.27 -7.81 1.97
CA SER A 10 9.88 -8.64 3.02
C SER A 10 9.86 -7.98 4.42
N GLY A 11 9.18 -6.83 4.59
CA GLY A 11 9.28 -6.07 5.85
C GLY A 11 8.25 -4.97 6.08
N ALA A 12 7.07 -5.04 5.46
CA ALA A 12 5.99 -4.09 5.72
C ALA A 12 4.68 -4.82 6.09
N LEU A 13 3.95 -4.27 7.05
CA LEU A 13 2.64 -4.74 7.47
C LEU A 13 1.54 -3.85 6.88
N LEU A 14 0.48 -4.47 6.34
CA LEU A 14 -0.73 -3.77 5.94
C LEU A 14 -1.83 -4.01 6.98
N ILE A 15 -2.43 -2.95 7.50
CA ILE A 15 -3.45 -3.00 8.56
C ILE A 15 -4.77 -2.47 8.00
N SER A 16 -5.84 -3.23 8.18
CA SER A 16 -7.21 -2.72 8.07
C SER A 16 -7.75 -2.41 9.47
N ALA A 17 -8.43 -1.27 9.61
CA ALA A 17 -8.96 -0.83 10.89
C ALA A 17 -10.27 -0.05 10.71
N GLU A 18 -11.07 0.02 11.77
CA GLU A 18 -12.20 0.95 11.82
C GLU A 18 -11.71 2.40 11.69
N LYS A 19 -12.48 3.24 10.98
CA LYS A 19 -12.10 4.63 10.68
C LYS A 19 -11.83 5.47 11.93
N ASN A 20 -12.55 5.24 13.02
CA ASN A 20 -12.36 5.93 14.29
C ASN A 20 -11.15 5.45 15.09
N LYS A 21 -10.53 4.31 14.71
CA LYS A 21 -9.36 3.73 15.38
C LYS A 21 -8.06 3.92 14.58
N SER A 22 -8.14 4.19 13.28
CA SER A 22 -6.97 4.27 12.39
C SER A 22 -5.91 5.25 12.88
N GLN A 23 -6.32 6.45 13.28
CA GLN A 23 -5.40 7.49 13.76
C GLN A 23 -4.68 7.06 15.05
N LYS A 24 -5.42 6.50 16.02
CA LYS A 24 -4.86 5.99 17.27
C LYS A 24 -3.86 4.85 17.05
N ILE A 25 -4.10 3.99 16.06
CA ILE A 25 -3.16 2.91 15.70
C ILE A 25 -1.85 3.50 15.18
N VAL A 26 -1.92 4.48 14.27
CA VAL A 26 -0.72 5.15 13.73
C VAL A 26 0.08 5.81 14.86
N GLU A 27 -0.58 6.60 15.70
CA GLU A 27 0.08 7.29 16.83
C GLU A 27 0.78 6.33 17.79
N LYS A 28 0.17 5.17 18.07
CA LYS A 28 0.78 4.16 18.93
C LYS A 28 1.97 3.48 18.27
N LEU A 29 1.93 3.19 16.97
CA LEU A 29 3.07 2.64 16.24
C LEU A 29 4.23 3.65 16.20
N GLU A 30 3.92 4.92 15.91
CA GLU A 30 4.92 5.98 15.87
C GLU A 30 5.59 6.22 17.24
N ALA A 31 4.83 6.14 18.33
CA ALA A 31 5.36 6.23 19.69
C ALA A 31 6.37 5.11 20.03
N GLU A 32 6.23 3.94 19.41
CA GLU A 32 7.17 2.81 19.53
C GLU A 32 8.32 2.90 18.48
N GLY A 33 8.43 4.00 17.74
CA GLY A 33 9.43 4.21 16.70
C GLY A 33 9.14 3.47 15.39
N ILE A 34 7.93 2.94 15.21
CA ILE A 34 7.51 2.23 13.99
C ILE A 34 6.82 3.22 13.05
N LYS A 35 7.40 3.41 11.86
CA LYS A 35 6.81 4.26 10.82
C LYS A 35 5.50 3.66 10.31
N ALA A 36 4.41 4.41 10.45
CA ALA A 36 3.09 4.03 9.96
C ALA A 36 2.43 5.20 9.25
N SER A 37 1.48 4.91 8.36
CA SER A 37 0.71 5.94 7.66
C SER A 37 -0.64 5.39 7.24
N ILE A 38 -1.68 6.23 7.27
CA ILE A 38 -2.96 5.91 6.64
C ILE A 38 -2.80 6.10 5.13
N ILE A 39 -2.94 5.02 4.36
CA ILE A 39 -2.69 5.02 2.91
C ILE A 39 -3.97 4.93 2.05
N GLY A 40 -5.15 4.90 2.67
CA GLY A 40 -6.42 4.82 1.96
C GLY A 40 -7.57 4.40 2.85
N GLU A 41 -8.69 4.08 2.21
CA GLU A 41 -9.92 3.63 2.86
C GLU A 41 -10.62 2.54 2.03
N PHE A 42 -11.48 1.77 2.69
CA PHE A 42 -12.39 0.86 2.00
C PHE A 42 -13.60 1.63 1.47
N ILE A 43 -13.98 1.35 0.23
CA ILE A 43 -15.17 1.89 -0.41
C ILE A 43 -16.25 0.82 -0.55
N LYS A 44 -17.49 1.22 -0.75
CA LYS A 44 -18.64 0.30 -0.87
C LYS A 44 -18.55 -0.60 -2.11
N ASP A 45 -17.99 -0.07 -3.19
CA ASP A 45 -17.83 -0.78 -4.46
C ASP A 45 -16.65 -1.78 -4.36
N LYS A 46 -16.98 -3.07 -4.34
CA LYS A 46 -16.02 -4.17 -4.19
C LYS A 46 -15.17 -4.40 -5.44
N GLU A 47 -15.65 -3.99 -6.61
CA GLU A 47 -14.95 -4.17 -7.89
C GLU A 47 -13.92 -3.06 -8.13
N LYS A 48 -14.00 -1.98 -7.35
CA LYS A 48 -13.14 -0.81 -7.51
C LYS A 48 -11.93 -0.90 -6.57
N ARG A 49 -10.78 -1.18 -7.18
CA ARG A 49 -9.46 -1.10 -6.55
C ARG A 49 -8.59 -0.10 -7.31
N ILE A 50 -8.32 1.06 -6.72
CA ILE A 50 -7.62 2.18 -7.37
C ILE A 50 -6.44 2.68 -6.53
N ILE A 51 -5.52 3.37 -7.18
CA ILE A 51 -4.45 4.15 -6.54
C ILE A 51 -4.52 5.59 -7.04
N VAL A 52 -4.37 6.54 -6.11
CA VAL A 52 -4.24 7.97 -6.43
C VAL A 52 -2.76 8.33 -6.37
N ARG A 53 -2.20 8.77 -7.50
CA ARG A 53 -0.79 9.16 -7.61
C ARG A 53 -0.58 10.57 -7.06
N LYS A 54 0.67 10.95 -6.80
CA LYS A 54 1.04 12.28 -6.28
C LYS A 54 0.57 13.45 -7.16
N ASN A 55 0.43 13.23 -8.46
CA ASN A 55 -0.08 14.21 -9.42
C ASN A 55 -1.63 14.23 -9.51
N GLY A 56 -2.33 13.55 -8.59
CA GLY A 56 -3.79 13.43 -8.60
C GLY A 56 -4.34 12.40 -9.59
N LYS A 57 -3.50 11.76 -10.42
CA LYS A 57 -3.96 10.76 -11.38
C LYS A 57 -4.51 9.53 -10.67
N ILE A 58 -5.73 9.14 -11.05
CA ILE A 58 -6.40 7.94 -10.55
C ILE A 58 -6.17 6.80 -11.55
N GLU A 59 -5.68 5.66 -11.05
CA GLU A 59 -5.41 4.48 -11.86
C GLU A 59 -6.00 3.24 -11.20
N LYS A 60 -6.41 2.24 -11.99
CA LYS A 60 -6.72 0.90 -11.45
C LYS A 60 -5.45 0.32 -10.86
N LEU A 61 -5.52 -0.25 -9.67
CA LEU A 61 -4.38 -0.93 -9.04
C LEU A 61 -4.38 -2.41 -9.50
N PRO A 62 -3.53 -2.79 -10.47
CA PRO A 62 -3.54 -4.15 -11.00
C PRO A 62 -3.01 -5.13 -9.96
N ARG A 63 -3.41 -6.40 -10.09
CA ARG A 63 -2.74 -7.49 -9.39
C ARG A 63 -1.39 -7.76 -10.08
N PRO A 64 -0.27 -7.82 -9.33
CA PRO A 64 1.01 -8.25 -9.91
C PRO A 64 0.86 -9.62 -10.55
N LYS A 65 1.37 -9.78 -11.77
CA LYS A 65 1.44 -11.09 -12.45
C LYS A 65 2.73 -11.84 -12.11
N CYS A 66 3.82 -11.10 -11.96
CA CYS A 66 5.15 -11.60 -11.61
C CYS A 66 5.82 -10.56 -10.70
N ASP A 67 6.68 -11.02 -9.80
CA ASP A 67 7.47 -10.12 -8.97
C ASP A 67 8.47 -9.34 -9.85
N HIS A 68 8.47 -8.01 -9.73
CA HIS A 68 9.42 -7.16 -10.46
C HIS A 68 10.88 -7.39 -10.04
N LEU A 69 11.16 -8.13 -8.96
CA LEU A 69 12.50 -8.59 -8.59
C LEU A 69 13.13 -9.41 -9.73
N TRP A 70 12.37 -10.24 -10.44
CA TRP A 70 12.89 -11.02 -11.56
C TRP A 70 13.40 -10.12 -12.70
N ILE A 71 12.70 -9.03 -12.98
CA ILE A 71 13.13 -8.01 -13.96
C ILE A 71 14.44 -7.34 -13.53
N ALA A 72 14.67 -7.21 -12.22
CA ALA A 72 15.91 -6.67 -11.68
C ALA A 72 17.09 -7.62 -11.87
N LEU A 73 16.85 -8.93 -11.78
CA LEU A 73 17.84 -10.00 -11.80
C LEU A 73 18.14 -10.55 -13.21
N GLU A 74 17.29 -10.27 -14.21
CA GLU A 74 17.51 -10.64 -15.63
C GLU A 74 18.59 -9.79 -16.34
N ARG A 75 19.35 -8.98 -15.60
CA ARG A 75 20.45 -8.15 -16.11
C ARG A 75 21.78 -8.61 -15.52
#